data_AF-A0A1G8L2Q4-F1
#
_entry.id   AF-A0A1G8L2Q4-F1
#
_cell.length_a   1.000
_cell.length_b   1.000
_cell.length_c   1.000
_cell.angle_alpha   90.00
_cell.angle_beta   90.00
_cell.angle_gamma   90.00
#
_symmetry.space_group_name_H-M   'P 1'
#
loop_
_entity.id
_entity.type
_entity.pdbx_description
1 polymer ?
#
loop_
_entity_poly.entity_id
_entity_poly.type
_entity_poly.pdbx_seq_one_letter_code
_entity_poly.pdbx_strand_id
1 'polypeptide(L)'
;MALTATPAAADVVVPPANGTVGVGAPATSFPEAFANGLLNPNAAPVGANDWGCKPSAAHPRPVVLAHGTWENAYNNWSGVAPALAAEGYCVFAINYGQSDLLQKGGLGTIIPGVYGVKPIEESAQQLAAFVDAVLAGTGASKVDIVGHSQGGLMARQYLKFEGGADKVQNLVTLGATNHGTTLLGIGALNRFIGGLGLNLDPVLDYLVGVSGIQQVYDSPLLKRLNAEGDTIAGIDYTIIGTMFDEVTTPWESTFLNPYGPGNVRNVTLQDGCPVDVSDHLSITYSPRAIDWIKHALDPAGFPESSIVCAGNAPIGGRSDGGPGGTGSLGSGSSGSAAGSSGS
;
A
#
# COMPACT_ATOMS: atom_id res chain seq x y z
N MET A 1 -26.93 -50.17 18.96
CA MET A 1 -27.32 -48.93 18.26
C MET A 1 -26.16 -47.96 18.37
N ALA A 2 -25.39 -47.78 17.30
CA ALA A 2 -24.34 -46.76 17.24
C ALA A 2 -25.00 -45.46 16.78
N LEU A 3 -24.95 -44.41 17.60
CA LEU A 3 -25.32 -43.07 17.16
C LEU A 3 -24.21 -42.58 16.22
N THR A 4 -24.53 -42.47 14.94
CA THR A 4 -23.74 -41.73 13.97
C THR A 4 -23.89 -40.24 14.28
N ALA A 5 -22.82 -39.60 14.75
CA ALA A 5 -22.76 -38.15 14.87
C ALA A 5 -22.78 -37.54 13.46
N THR A 6 -23.77 -36.71 13.17
CA THR A 6 -23.77 -35.82 12.02
C THR A 6 -22.58 -34.86 12.12
N PRO A 7 -21.77 -34.70 11.06
CA PRO A 7 -20.71 -33.69 11.07
C PRO A 7 -21.36 -32.31 11.20
N ALA A 8 -20.85 -31.49 12.12
CA ALA A 8 -21.21 -30.09 12.21
C ALA A 8 -20.91 -29.42 10.87
N ALA A 9 -21.88 -28.66 10.34
CA ALA A 9 -21.63 -27.80 9.18
C ALA A 9 -20.45 -26.88 9.53
N ALA A 10 -19.44 -26.82 8.68
CA ALA A 10 -18.39 -25.82 8.81
C ALA A 10 -19.06 -24.45 8.78
N ASP A 11 -18.90 -23.66 9.85
CA ASP A 11 -19.38 -22.28 9.89
C ASP A 11 -18.77 -21.53 8.70
N VAL A 12 -19.62 -21.16 7.75
CA VAL A 12 -19.22 -20.32 6.63
C VAL A 12 -18.90 -18.96 7.22
N VAL A 13 -17.61 -18.63 7.29
CA VAL A 13 -17.18 -17.29 7.71
C VAL A 13 -17.60 -16.31 6.62
N VAL A 14 -18.59 -15.49 6.97
CA VAL A 14 -19.12 -14.46 6.08
C VAL A 14 -18.08 -13.33 6.00
N PRO A 15 -17.70 -12.87 4.79
CA PRO A 15 -16.82 -11.72 4.64
C PRO A 15 -17.40 -10.50 5.35
N PRO A 16 -16.58 -9.66 6.02
CA PRO A 16 -17.06 -8.42 6.62
C PRO A 16 -17.65 -7.48 5.56
N ALA A 17 -18.51 -6.54 5.99
CA ALA A 17 -19.23 -5.62 5.10
C ALA A 17 -18.34 -4.72 4.22
N ASN A 18 -17.06 -4.55 4.59
CA ASN A 18 -16.06 -3.82 3.81
C ASN A 18 -15.12 -4.77 3.02
N GLY A 19 -15.56 -6.01 2.79
CA GLY A 19 -14.84 -7.01 2.02
C GLY A 19 -14.97 -6.79 0.51
N THR A 20 -14.10 -7.44 -0.23
CA THR A 20 -14.16 -7.49 -1.70
C THR A 20 -15.24 -8.46 -2.19
N VAL A 21 -15.74 -8.26 -3.40
CA VAL A 21 -16.71 -9.12 -4.09
C VAL A 21 -16.09 -9.66 -5.38
N GLY A 22 -16.01 -10.98 -5.48
CA GLY A 22 -15.42 -11.66 -6.63
C GLY A 22 -13.91 -11.42 -6.75
N VAL A 23 -13.33 -11.91 -7.86
CA VAL A 23 -11.91 -11.77 -8.17
C VAL A 23 -11.78 -11.03 -9.49
N GLY A 24 -10.96 -9.98 -9.50
CA GLY A 24 -10.70 -9.19 -10.70
C GLY A 24 -9.72 -9.88 -11.65
N ALA A 25 -9.57 -9.34 -12.86
CA ALA A 25 -8.58 -9.85 -13.81
C ALA A 25 -7.15 -9.69 -13.26
N PRO A 26 -6.17 -10.54 -13.63
CA PRO A 26 -4.77 -10.24 -13.36
C PRO A 26 -4.37 -8.90 -13.95
N ALA A 27 -3.48 -8.17 -13.27
CA ALA A 27 -2.87 -6.94 -13.78
C ALA A 27 -1.39 -6.93 -13.42
N THR A 28 -0.57 -6.39 -14.32
CA THR A 28 0.90 -6.43 -14.22
C THR A 28 1.52 -5.09 -13.84
N SER A 29 0.71 -4.03 -13.82
CA SER A 29 1.14 -2.69 -13.44
C SER A 29 0.03 -1.94 -12.73
N PHE A 30 0.38 -0.94 -11.92
CA PHE A 30 -0.60 -0.09 -11.25
C PHE A 30 -1.53 0.62 -12.23
N PRO A 31 -1.09 1.26 -13.34
CA PRO A 31 -2.01 1.91 -14.28
C PRO A 31 -3.07 0.97 -14.87
N GLU A 32 -2.67 -0.26 -15.23
CA GLU A 32 -3.57 -1.30 -15.72
C GLU A 32 -4.59 -1.70 -14.64
N ALA A 33 -4.11 -2.01 -13.43
CA ALA A 33 -4.96 -2.41 -12.32
C ALA A 33 -5.89 -1.29 -11.87
N PHE A 34 -5.44 -0.04 -11.94
CA PHE A 34 -6.23 1.14 -11.65
C PHE A 34 -7.41 1.29 -12.61
N ALA A 35 -7.15 1.21 -13.93
CA ALA A 35 -8.20 1.26 -14.95
C ALA A 35 -9.22 0.13 -14.79
N ASN A 36 -8.76 -1.10 -14.54
CA ASN A 36 -9.63 -2.25 -14.28
C ASN A 36 -10.43 -2.10 -12.98
N GLY A 37 -9.83 -1.51 -11.95
CA GLY A 37 -10.44 -1.22 -10.66
C GLY A 37 -11.59 -0.21 -10.74
N LEU A 38 -11.55 0.73 -11.68
CA LEU A 38 -12.69 1.64 -11.91
C LEU A 38 -13.95 0.91 -12.37
N LEU A 39 -13.79 -0.19 -13.12
CA LEU A 39 -14.89 -1.02 -13.60
C LEU A 39 -15.35 -2.03 -12.54
N ASN A 40 -14.43 -2.47 -11.68
CA ASN A 40 -14.68 -3.48 -10.65
C ASN A 40 -14.12 -3.01 -9.28
N PRO A 41 -14.70 -1.96 -8.69
CA PRO A 41 -14.11 -1.24 -7.55
C PRO A 41 -13.99 -2.06 -6.25
N ASN A 42 -14.78 -3.12 -6.16
CA ASN A 42 -14.78 -4.04 -5.02
C ASN A 42 -14.16 -5.39 -5.34
N ALA A 43 -13.51 -5.60 -6.50
CA ALA A 43 -12.88 -6.87 -6.80
C ALA A 43 -11.76 -7.21 -5.79
N ALA A 44 -11.54 -8.50 -5.52
CA ALA A 44 -10.30 -8.95 -4.90
C ALA A 44 -9.20 -9.03 -5.96
N PRO A 45 -7.93 -8.74 -5.64
CA PRO A 45 -6.82 -9.14 -6.49
C PRO A 45 -6.72 -10.66 -6.53
N VAL A 46 -6.14 -11.20 -7.60
CA VAL A 46 -5.94 -12.65 -7.75
C VAL A 46 -5.15 -13.20 -6.56
N GLY A 47 -5.63 -14.29 -5.97
CA GLY A 47 -4.97 -14.95 -4.83
C GLY A 47 -5.32 -14.37 -3.45
N ALA A 48 -6.14 -13.33 -3.36
CA ALA A 48 -6.60 -12.78 -2.07
C ALA A 48 -8.07 -13.13 -1.75
N ASN A 49 -8.40 -13.06 -0.46
CA ASN A 49 -9.75 -13.15 0.10
C ASN A 49 -10.44 -14.50 -0.13
N ASP A 50 -9.67 -15.59 -0.19
CA ASP A 50 -10.20 -16.93 0.05
C ASP A 50 -10.42 -17.13 1.56
N TRP A 51 -11.65 -16.87 2.01
CA TRP A 51 -12.05 -17.04 3.42
C TRP A 51 -12.09 -18.51 3.89
N GLY A 52 -11.92 -19.47 2.98
CA GLY A 52 -11.69 -20.88 3.31
C GLY A 52 -10.22 -21.23 3.57
N CYS A 53 -9.28 -20.33 3.29
CA CYS A 53 -7.85 -20.61 3.39
C CYS A 53 -7.42 -20.91 4.83
N LYS A 54 -6.56 -21.91 5.00
CA LYS A 54 -5.96 -22.31 6.28
C LYS A 54 -4.44 -22.16 6.20
N PRO A 55 -3.84 -21.28 7.03
CA PRO A 55 -2.39 -21.10 7.08
C PRO A 55 -1.67 -22.43 7.31
N SER A 56 -0.59 -22.65 6.56
CA SER A 56 0.20 -23.87 6.64
C SER A 56 1.23 -23.79 7.78
N ALA A 57 1.93 -24.89 8.08
CA ALA A 57 3.04 -24.84 9.03
C ALA A 57 4.22 -24.01 8.52
N ALA A 58 4.41 -23.91 7.20
CA ALA A 58 5.45 -23.08 6.58
C ALA A 58 5.09 -21.58 6.66
N HIS A 59 3.81 -21.25 6.48
CA HIS A 59 3.29 -19.89 6.55
C HIS A 59 2.13 -19.83 7.55
N PRO A 60 2.40 -19.84 8.87
CA PRO A 60 1.37 -20.01 9.90
C PRO A 60 0.53 -18.75 10.18
N ARG A 61 0.91 -17.61 9.59
CA ARG A 61 0.21 -16.33 9.76
C ARG A 61 -0.38 -15.90 8.42
N PRO A 62 -1.68 -15.57 8.35
CA PRO A 62 -2.24 -14.96 7.16
C PRO A 62 -1.73 -13.53 7.00
N VAL A 63 -1.69 -13.05 5.75
CA VAL A 63 -1.21 -11.72 5.39
C VAL A 63 -2.40 -10.81 5.09
N VAL A 64 -2.46 -9.65 5.74
CA VAL A 64 -3.47 -8.62 5.50
C VAL A 64 -2.85 -7.45 4.72
N LEU A 65 -3.46 -7.10 3.59
CA LEU A 65 -3.02 -6.06 2.68
C LEU A 65 -3.92 -4.83 2.80
N ALA A 66 -3.33 -3.66 3.12
CA ALA A 66 -4.05 -2.41 3.37
C ALA A 66 -3.63 -1.30 2.38
N HIS A 67 -4.53 -0.94 1.46
CA HIS A 67 -4.25 -0.03 0.34
C HIS A 67 -3.95 1.42 0.75
N GLY A 68 -3.48 2.25 -0.18
CA GLY A 68 -3.22 3.68 0.02
C GLY A 68 -4.46 4.58 -0.12
N THR A 69 -4.24 5.89 -0.08
CA THR A 69 -5.28 6.90 -0.30
C THR A 69 -5.78 6.85 -1.75
N TRP A 70 -7.10 6.92 -1.94
CA TRP A 70 -7.77 6.89 -3.25
C TRP A 70 -7.60 5.60 -4.06
N GLU A 71 -7.12 4.56 -3.41
CA GLU A 71 -6.96 3.22 -3.96
C GLU A 71 -8.04 2.28 -3.42
N ASN A 72 -7.98 1.01 -3.84
CA ASN A 72 -8.78 -0.08 -3.33
C ASN A 72 -7.95 -1.38 -3.28
N ALA A 73 -8.52 -2.43 -2.72
CA ALA A 73 -7.88 -3.72 -2.56
C ALA A 73 -7.34 -4.30 -3.88
N TYR A 74 -8.06 -4.10 -5.00
CA TYR A 74 -7.66 -4.63 -6.30
C TYR A 74 -6.50 -3.86 -6.92
N ASN A 75 -6.66 -2.54 -7.11
CA ASN A 75 -5.70 -1.75 -7.88
C ASN A 75 -4.34 -1.60 -7.18
N ASN A 76 -4.30 -1.68 -5.85
CA ASN A 76 -3.05 -1.55 -5.13
C ASN A 76 -2.30 -2.89 -5.00
N TRP A 77 -3.02 -4.01 -4.94
CA TRP A 77 -2.44 -5.30 -4.58
C TRP A 77 -2.45 -6.37 -5.68
N SER A 78 -2.77 -6.01 -6.93
CA SER A 78 -2.70 -6.97 -8.05
C SER A 78 -1.26 -7.38 -8.41
N GLY A 79 -0.23 -6.67 -7.92
CA GLY A 79 1.17 -7.11 -7.99
C GLY A 79 1.56 -8.04 -6.83
N VAL A 80 1.34 -7.60 -5.58
CA VAL A 80 1.77 -8.33 -4.37
C VAL A 80 0.94 -9.59 -4.09
N ALA A 81 -0.39 -9.50 -4.15
CA ALA A 81 -1.24 -10.60 -3.69
C ALA A 81 -1.03 -11.91 -4.47
N PRO A 82 -0.94 -11.91 -5.81
CA PRO A 82 -0.66 -13.13 -6.55
C PRO A 82 0.73 -13.69 -6.23
N ALA A 83 1.72 -12.81 -6.02
CA ALA A 83 3.09 -13.23 -5.72
C ALA A 83 3.21 -13.89 -4.34
N LEU A 84 2.44 -13.44 -3.34
CA LEU A 84 2.38 -14.10 -2.03
C LEU A 84 1.54 -15.37 -2.07
N ALA A 85 0.39 -15.36 -2.77
CA ALA A 85 -0.45 -16.54 -2.90
C ALA A 85 0.29 -17.68 -3.62
N ALA A 86 1.15 -17.36 -4.60
CA ALA A 86 2.00 -18.34 -5.28
C ALA A 86 3.00 -19.05 -4.36
N GLU A 87 3.42 -18.41 -3.27
CA GLU A 87 4.27 -19.01 -2.22
C GLU A 87 3.43 -19.78 -1.18
N GLY A 88 2.09 -19.76 -1.28
CA GLY A 88 1.20 -20.49 -0.38
C GLY A 88 0.77 -19.74 0.88
N TYR A 89 0.91 -18.40 0.91
CA TYR A 89 0.32 -17.59 1.97
C TYR A 89 -1.20 -17.50 1.82
N CYS A 90 -1.93 -17.52 2.94
CA CYS A 90 -3.31 -17.05 2.96
C CYS A 90 -3.32 -15.51 2.96
N VAL A 91 -3.76 -14.91 1.85
CA VAL A 91 -3.71 -13.45 1.65
C VAL A 91 -5.11 -12.86 1.73
N PHE A 92 -5.26 -11.75 2.43
CA PHE A 92 -6.52 -11.02 2.59
C PHE A 92 -6.30 -9.54 2.31
N ALA A 93 -7.14 -8.92 1.49
CA ALA A 93 -7.04 -7.51 1.14
C ALA A 93 -8.33 -6.77 1.54
N ILE A 94 -8.19 -5.71 2.32
CA ILE A 94 -9.32 -4.92 2.84
C ILE A 94 -9.61 -3.73 1.93
N ASN A 95 -10.89 -3.43 1.69
CA ASN A 95 -11.32 -2.09 1.28
C ASN A 95 -11.69 -1.30 2.54
N TYR A 96 -11.10 -0.13 2.75
CA TYR A 96 -11.36 0.66 3.95
C TYR A 96 -11.56 2.14 3.64
N GLY A 97 -12.12 2.87 4.59
CA GLY A 97 -12.32 4.31 4.48
C GLY A 97 -13.26 4.73 3.35
N GLN A 98 -14.20 3.85 2.99
CA GLN A 98 -15.32 4.18 2.12
C GLN A 98 -16.18 5.24 2.81
N SER A 99 -16.47 6.32 2.11
CA SER A 99 -17.36 7.38 2.58
C SER A 99 -18.25 7.85 1.44
N ASP A 100 -19.20 8.72 1.76
CA ASP A 100 -20.02 9.42 0.77
C ASP A 100 -19.90 10.94 0.97
N LEU A 101 -20.53 11.71 0.07
CA LEU A 101 -20.54 13.17 0.13
C LEU A 101 -21.17 13.70 1.43
N LEU A 102 -22.18 13.01 1.96
CA LEU A 102 -22.91 13.41 3.16
C LEU A 102 -22.07 13.18 4.43
N GLN A 103 -21.14 12.22 4.39
CA GLN A 103 -20.20 11.88 5.46
C GLN A 103 -18.82 12.56 5.30
N LYS A 104 -18.75 13.66 4.55
CA LYS A 104 -17.51 14.42 4.32
C LYS A 104 -16.37 13.60 3.71
N GLY A 105 -16.70 12.56 2.94
CA GLY A 105 -15.71 11.78 2.17
C GLY A 105 -15.07 12.54 1.02
N GLY A 106 -15.68 13.66 0.65
CA GLY A 106 -15.22 14.51 -0.43
C GLY A 106 -15.73 14.10 -1.80
N LEU A 107 -15.55 14.95 -2.84
CA LEU A 107 -16.09 14.66 -4.19
C LEU A 107 -15.51 13.39 -4.82
N GLY A 108 -14.36 12.91 -4.33
CA GLY A 108 -13.70 11.68 -4.79
C GLY A 108 -14.55 10.43 -4.57
N THR A 109 -15.46 10.44 -3.60
CA THR A 109 -16.37 9.30 -3.32
C THR A 109 -17.40 9.06 -4.41
N ILE A 110 -17.59 10.03 -5.33
CA ILE A 110 -18.45 9.85 -6.50
C ILE A 110 -17.81 8.88 -7.51
N ILE A 111 -16.47 8.76 -7.47
CA ILE A 111 -15.73 7.91 -8.37
C ILE A 111 -15.68 6.49 -7.77
N PRO A 112 -16.20 5.47 -8.48
CA PRO A 112 -16.13 4.10 -8.00
C PRO A 112 -14.68 3.66 -7.73
N GLY A 113 -14.45 3.05 -6.57
CA GLY A 113 -13.15 2.46 -6.22
C GLY A 113 -12.13 3.42 -5.63
N VAL A 114 -12.51 4.68 -5.37
CA VAL A 114 -11.71 5.66 -4.63
C VAL A 114 -12.03 5.55 -3.15
N TYR A 115 -11.18 4.83 -2.39
CA TYR A 115 -11.37 4.60 -0.95
C TYR A 115 -10.26 5.25 -0.10
N GLY A 116 -10.25 4.97 1.19
CA GLY A 116 -9.27 5.55 2.12
C GLY A 116 -9.47 7.05 2.35
N VAL A 117 -10.71 7.55 2.39
CA VAL A 117 -11.02 8.99 2.55
C VAL A 117 -11.62 9.37 3.92
N LYS A 118 -12.07 8.38 4.69
CA LYS A 118 -12.56 8.56 6.08
C LYS A 118 -11.43 8.93 7.04
N PRO A 119 -11.74 9.46 8.24
CA PRO A 119 -10.75 9.57 9.30
C PRO A 119 -9.94 8.27 9.47
N ILE A 120 -8.63 8.40 9.66
CA ILE A 120 -7.71 7.27 9.77
C ILE A 120 -8.02 6.44 11.02
N GLU A 121 -8.50 7.05 12.11
CA GLU A 121 -8.96 6.35 13.30
C GLU A 121 -10.14 5.42 13.00
N GLU A 122 -11.13 5.88 12.24
CA GLU A 122 -12.27 5.04 11.82
C GLU A 122 -11.80 3.92 10.87
N SER A 123 -10.86 4.23 9.99
CA SER A 123 -10.25 3.25 9.09
C SER A 123 -9.47 2.18 9.86
N ALA A 124 -8.78 2.54 10.94
CA ALA A 124 -8.09 1.61 11.83
C ALA A 124 -9.06 0.70 12.59
N GLN A 125 -10.25 1.19 12.96
CA GLN A 125 -11.32 0.35 13.50
C GLN A 125 -11.85 -0.65 12.47
N GLN A 126 -11.96 -0.25 11.19
CA GLN A 126 -12.32 -1.17 10.11
C GLN A 126 -11.24 -2.24 9.92
N LEU A 127 -9.96 -1.86 9.98
CA LEU A 127 -8.85 -2.82 9.97
C LEU A 127 -8.92 -3.78 11.17
N ALA A 128 -9.21 -3.28 12.37
CA ALA A 128 -9.35 -4.11 13.56
C ALA A 128 -10.42 -5.19 13.38
N ALA A 129 -11.61 -4.82 12.90
CA ALA A 129 -12.69 -5.77 12.63
C ALA A 129 -12.32 -6.77 11.52
N PHE A 130 -11.60 -6.32 10.49
CA PHE A 130 -11.14 -7.19 9.41
C PHE A 130 -10.10 -8.20 9.89
N VAL A 131 -9.11 -7.77 10.68
CA VAL A 131 -8.11 -8.66 11.29
C VAL A 131 -8.78 -9.69 12.18
N ASP A 132 -9.77 -9.28 13.00
CA ASP A 132 -10.52 -10.21 13.84
C ASP A 132 -11.27 -11.27 13.03
N ALA A 133 -11.88 -10.88 11.90
CA ALA A 133 -12.52 -11.80 10.98
C ALA A 133 -11.51 -12.77 10.33
N VAL A 134 -10.34 -12.28 9.92
CA VAL A 134 -9.26 -13.10 9.35
C VAL A 134 -8.74 -14.11 10.38
N LEU A 135 -8.48 -13.69 11.62
CA LEU A 135 -8.04 -14.58 12.70
C LEU A 135 -9.10 -15.64 13.01
N ALA A 136 -10.37 -15.25 13.11
CA ALA A 136 -11.48 -16.18 13.33
C ALA A 136 -11.62 -17.19 12.17
N GLY A 137 -11.52 -16.73 10.92
CA GLY A 137 -11.66 -17.59 9.74
C GLY A 137 -10.49 -18.52 9.50
N THR A 138 -9.27 -18.09 9.80
CA THR A 138 -8.06 -18.89 9.58
C THR A 138 -7.73 -19.78 10.77
N GLY A 139 -8.09 -19.37 11.98
CA GLY A 139 -7.66 -19.99 13.24
C GLY A 139 -6.26 -19.59 13.70
N ALA A 140 -5.61 -18.64 13.01
CA ALA A 140 -4.31 -18.11 13.42
C ALA A 140 -4.46 -17.21 14.66
N SER A 141 -3.39 -17.08 15.45
CA SER A 141 -3.35 -16.18 16.62
C SER A 141 -2.85 -14.77 16.29
N LYS A 142 -2.14 -14.61 15.18
CA LYS A 142 -1.60 -13.34 14.68
C LYS A 142 -1.65 -13.28 13.16
N VAL A 143 -1.68 -12.07 12.62
CA VAL A 143 -1.52 -11.78 11.19
C VAL A 143 -0.17 -11.09 10.94
N ASP A 144 0.25 -11.08 9.68
CA ASP A 144 1.23 -10.13 9.17
C ASP A 144 0.50 -9.05 8.35
N ILE A 145 0.93 -7.79 8.45
CA ILE A 145 0.30 -6.68 7.71
C ILE A 145 1.29 -6.12 6.69
N VAL A 146 0.81 -5.89 5.46
CA VAL A 146 1.50 -5.11 4.43
C VAL A 146 0.65 -3.89 4.11
N GLY A 147 1.17 -2.70 4.38
CA GLY A 147 0.46 -1.43 4.18
C GLY A 147 1.16 -0.53 3.15
N HIS A 148 0.43 -0.05 2.15
CA HIS A 148 0.93 0.94 1.19
C HIS A 148 0.51 2.35 1.60
N SER A 149 1.42 3.33 1.55
CA SER A 149 1.08 4.74 1.75
C SER A 149 0.28 4.95 3.06
N GLN A 150 -0.93 5.53 2.99
CA GLN A 150 -1.87 5.66 4.10
C GLN A 150 -2.19 4.33 4.82
N GLY A 151 -2.20 3.20 4.13
CA GLY A 151 -2.46 1.89 4.71
C GLY A 151 -1.41 1.48 5.75
N GLY A 152 -0.15 1.88 5.55
CA GLY A 152 0.91 1.69 6.55
C GLY A 152 0.73 2.60 7.77
N LEU A 153 0.40 3.87 7.55
CA LEU A 153 0.10 4.83 8.61
C LEU A 153 -1.12 4.38 9.45
N MET A 154 -2.18 3.94 8.78
CA MET A 154 -3.41 3.43 9.38
C MET A 154 -3.15 2.13 10.17
N ALA A 155 -2.29 1.25 9.68
CA ALA A 155 -1.87 0.07 10.43
C ALA A 155 -1.15 0.46 11.73
N ARG A 156 -0.28 1.49 11.72
CA ARG A 156 0.36 1.98 12.97
C ARG A 156 -0.65 2.54 13.96
N GLN A 157 -1.67 3.27 13.48
CA GLN A 157 -2.80 3.70 14.31
C GLN A 157 -3.44 2.47 14.98
N TYR A 158 -3.86 1.48 14.18
CA TYR A 158 -4.46 0.22 14.64
C TYR A 158 -3.64 -0.48 15.74
N LEU A 159 -2.32 -0.60 15.51
CA LEU A 159 -1.41 -1.22 16.47
C LEU A 159 -1.42 -0.50 17.82
N LYS A 160 -1.42 0.84 17.80
CA LYS A 160 -1.29 1.65 19.02
C LYS A 160 -2.59 1.86 19.79
N PHE A 161 -3.73 2.00 19.08
CA PHE A 161 -4.94 2.53 19.70
C PHE A 161 -6.17 1.64 19.56
N GLU A 162 -6.16 0.69 18.63
CA GLU A 162 -7.31 -0.20 18.35
C GLU A 162 -7.00 -1.68 18.67
N GLY A 163 -6.00 -1.92 19.51
CA GLY A 163 -5.70 -3.24 20.08
C GLY A 163 -4.99 -4.19 19.12
N GLY A 164 -4.29 -3.68 18.11
CA GLY A 164 -3.56 -4.49 17.14
C GLY A 164 -2.25 -5.10 17.65
N ALA A 165 -1.66 -4.54 18.72
CA ALA A 165 -0.34 -4.95 19.21
C ALA A 165 -0.19 -6.46 19.46
N ASP A 166 -1.22 -7.11 20.03
CA ASP A 166 -1.18 -8.53 20.35
C ASP A 166 -1.54 -9.44 19.16
N LYS A 167 -2.06 -8.86 18.08
CA LYS A 167 -2.63 -9.57 16.92
C LYS A 167 -1.73 -9.52 15.69
N VAL A 168 -0.63 -8.78 15.73
CA VAL A 168 0.28 -8.59 14.59
C VAL A 168 1.67 -9.10 14.97
N GLN A 169 2.33 -9.78 14.02
CA GLN A 169 3.73 -10.19 14.16
C GLN A 169 4.66 -9.28 13.35
N ASN A 170 4.37 -9.11 12.06
CA ASN A 170 5.13 -8.23 11.18
C ASN A 170 4.27 -7.07 10.67
N LEU A 171 4.83 -5.86 10.64
CA LEU A 171 4.32 -4.74 9.84
C LEU A 171 5.34 -4.41 8.75
N VAL A 172 4.96 -4.65 7.51
CA VAL A 172 5.69 -4.22 6.32
C VAL A 172 4.98 -3.00 5.74
N THR A 173 5.72 -1.94 5.42
CA THR A 173 5.11 -0.77 4.76
C THR A 173 5.88 -0.36 3.51
N LEU A 174 5.15 0.10 2.49
CA LEU A 174 5.71 0.66 1.26
C LEU A 174 5.34 2.14 1.15
N GLY A 175 6.33 3.03 1.12
CA GLY A 175 6.12 4.48 0.95
C GLY A 175 5.15 5.11 1.96
N ALA A 176 4.96 4.50 3.14
CA ALA A 176 3.98 4.95 4.11
C ALA A 176 4.26 6.37 4.63
N THR A 177 3.20 7.15 4.85
CA THR A 177 3.26 8.52 5.38
C THR A 177 3.47 8.53 6.91
N ASN A 178 4.39 7.71 7.41
CA ASN A 178 4.62 7.45 8.84
C ASN A 178 4.90 8.72 9.66
N HIS A 179 5.67 9.64 9.09
CA HIS A 179 5.91 10.97 9.65
C HIS A 179 5.18 12.09 8.90
N GLY A 180 4.33 11.72 7.95
CA GLY A 180 3.51 12.62 7.15
C GLY A 180 4.05 12.93 5.76
N THR A 181 3.25 13.71 5.05
CA THR A 181 3.49 14.28 3.73
C THR A 181 3.21 15.78 3.74
N THR A 182 3.43 16.45 2.62
CA THR A 182 3.05 17.84 2.40
C THR A 182 1.73 17.92 1.62
N LEU A 183 1.07 19.08 1.63
CA LEU A 183 -0.04 19.35 0.71
C LEU A 183 0.39 19.22 -0.76
N LEU A 184 1.66 19.53 -1.07
CA LEU A 184 2.23 19.33 -2.40
C LEU A 184 2.36 17.84 -2.74
N GLY A 185 2.70 16.99 -1.78
CA GLY A 185 2.73 15.53 -1.95
C GLY A 185 1.34 14.96 -2.20
N ILE A 186 0.32 15.39 -1.44
CA ILE A 186 -1.08 15.06 -1.70
C ILE A 186 -1.53 15.57 -3.08
N GLY A 187 -1.13 16.78 -3.46
CA GLY A 187 -1.37 17.35 -4.78
C GLY A 187 -0.66 16.57 -5.91
N ALA A 188 0.54 16.04 -5.66
CA ALA A 188 1.26 15.19 -6.61
C ALA A 188 0.52 13.88 -6.84
N LEU A 189 0.06 13.22 -5.77
CA LEU A 189 -0.77 12.02 -5.85
C LEU A 189 -2.04 12.29 -6.68
N ASN A 190 -2.73 13.41 -6.43
CA ASN A 190 -3.93 13.81 -7.17
C ASN A 190 -3.66 13.98 -8.67
N ARG A 191 -2.54 14.62 -9.04
CA ARG A 191 -2.17 14.79 -10.46
C ARG A 191 -1.88 13.46 -11.13
N PHE A 192 -1.23 12.51 -10.45
CA PHE A 192 -0.91 11.21 -11.03
C PHE A 192 -2.18 10.38 -11.27
N ILE A 193 -3.03 10.26 -10.25
CA ILE A 193 -4.32 9.57 -10.38
C ILE A 193 -5.19 10.27 -11.43
N GLY A 194 -5.13 11.60 -11.51
CA GLY A 194 -5.89 12.33 -12.53
C GLY A 194 -5.39 12.14 -13.95
N GLY A 195 -4.07 12.03 -14.14
CA GLY A 195 -3.46 11.65 -15.42
C GLY A 195 -3.84 10.24 -15.89
N LEU A 196 -4.27 9.36 -14.97
CA LEU A 196 -4.77 8.02 -15.27
C LEU A 196 -6.26 7.99 -15.67
N GLY A 197 -6.89 9.15 -15.89
CA GLY A 197 -8.26 9.27 -16.41
C GLY A 197 -9.30 9.77 -15.40
N LEU A 198 -8.90 10.16 -14.20
CA LEU A 198 -9.78 10.77 -13.20
C LEU A 198 -9.57 12.29 -13.13
N ASN A 199 -10.29 13.07 -13.92
CA ASN A 199 -10.24 14.54 -13.76
C ASN A 199 -10.85 14.96 -12.41
N LEU A 200 -10.01 15.09 -11.38
CA LEU A 200 -10.37 15.52 -10.03
C LEU A 200 -10.40 17.06 -9.88
N ASP A 201 -10.23 17.85 -10.94
CA ASP A 201 -10.39 19.31 -10.88
C ASP A 201 -11.87 19.67 -11.10
N PRO A 202 -12.62 20.21 -10.11
CA PRO A 202 -12.23 21.46 -9.44
C PRO A 202 -12.82 21.65 -8.02
N VAL A 203 -12.42 20.88 -6.99
CA VAL A 203 -12.56 21.35 -5.59
C VAL A 203 -11.50 20.66 -4.71
N LEU A 204 -10.23 21.06 -4.83
CA LEU A 204 -9.14 20.50 -4.02
C LEU A 204 -9.45 20.53 -2.51
N ASP A 205 -10.13 21.56 -2.00
CA ASP A 205 -10.52 21.65 -0.58
C ASP A 205 -11.60 20.63 -0.14
N TYR A 206 -12.37 20.08 -1.09
CA TYR A 206 -13.40 19.05 -0.82
C TYR A 206 -13.00 17.66 -1.33
N LEU A 207 -11.85 17.48 -1.98
CA LEU A 207 -11.45 16.20 -2.58
C LEU A 207 -10.49 15.36 -1.74
N VAL A 208 -9.76 16.02 -0.83
CA VAL A 208 -8.71 15.40 -0.01
C VAL A 208 -9.25 14.29 0.92
N GLY A 209 -10.54 14.32 1.24
CA GLY A 209 -11.10 13.52 2.33
C GLY A 209 -10.49 13.96 3.68
N VAL A 210 -10.96 13.39 4.79
CA VAL A 210 -10.40 13.74 6.10
C VAL A 210 -9.00 13.16 6.26
N SER A 211 -8.78 11.94 5.75
CA SER A 211 -7.50 11.24 5.86
C SER A 211 -6.35 11.95 5.14
N GLY A 212 -6.56 12.52 3.96
CA GLY A 212 -5.51 13.23 3.24
C GLY A 212 -4.96 14.44 4.02
N ILE A 213 -5.82 15.13 4.79
CA ILE A 213 -5.39 16.20 5.71
C ILE A 213 -4.68 15.62 6.95
N GLN A 214 -5.16 14.49 7.48
CA GLN A 214 -4.51 13.83 8.62
C GLN A 214 -3.10 13.32 8.30
N GLN A 215 -2.77 13.10 7.03
CA GLN A 215 -1.42 12.72 6.59
C GLN A 215 -0.46 13.90 6.46
N VAL A 216 -0.94 15.16 6.47
CA VAL A 216 -0.06 16.32 6.37
C VAL A 216 0.77 16.47 7.64
N TYR A 217 2.04 16.85 7.52
CA TYR A 217 2.92 17.16 8.66
C TYR A 217 2.21 17.98 9.74
N ASP A 218 2.58 17.68 10.99
CA ASP A 218 2.06 18.37 12.18
C ASP A 218 0.56 18.24 12.42
N SER A 219 -0.13 17.36 11.69
CA SER A 219 -1.53 17.04 11.96
C SER A 219 -1.70 16.52 13.40
N PRO A 220 -2.87 16.75 14.02
CA PRO A 220 -3.17 16.20 15.35
C PRO A 220 -3.01 14.67 15.42
N LEU A 221 -3.34 13.96 14.33
CA LEU A 221 -3.17 12.51 14.24
C LEU A 221 -1.70 12.12 14.29
N LEU A 222 -0.83 12.70 13.45
CA LEU A 222 0.59 12.35 13.42
C LEU A 222 1.29 12.72 14.73
N LYS A 223 0.95 13.87 15.32
CA LYS A 223 1.46 14.27 16.63
C LYS A 223 1.11 13.25 17.70
N ARG A 224 -0.14 12.77 17.72
CA ARG A 224 -0.60 11.74 18.67
C ARG A 224 0.07 10.39 18.40
N LEU A 225 0.14 9.96 17.14
CA LEU A 225 0.68 8.67 16.74
C LEU A 225 2.17 8.54 17.06
N ASN A 226 2.95 9.59 16.80
CA ASN A 226 4.41 9.59 16.92
C ASN A 226 4.91 10.07 18.32
N ALA A 227 4.01 10.46 19.23
CA ALA A 227 4.38 11.01 20.55
C ALA A 227 5.21 10.05 21.42
N GLU A 228 5.00 8.74 21.29
CA GLU A 228 5.60 7.70 22.14
C GLU A 228 6.64 6.85 21.40
N GLY A 229 7.24 7.39 20.33
CA GLY A 229 8.17 6.65 19.46
C GLY A 229 7.45 5.85 18.39
N ASP A 230 8.19 5.27 17.45
CA ASP A 230 7.56 4.77 16.22
C ASP A 230 6.98 3.35 16.31
N THR A 231 7.51 2.57 17.24
CA THR A 231 7.34 1.12 17.30
C THR A 231 6.69 0.66 18.59
N ILE A 232 6.07 -0.53 18.53
CA ILE A 232 5.60 -1.27 19.69
C ILE A 232 6.49 -2.51 19.85
N ALA A 233 6.90 -2.81 21.07
CA ALA A 233 7.74 -3.98 21.35
C ALA A 233 7.04 -5.29 20.94
N GLY A 234 7.82 -6.24 20.43
CA GLY A 234 7.31 -7.56 20.01
C GLY A 234 6.73 -7.61 18.59
N ILE A 235 6.78 -6.51 17.84
CA ILE A 235 6.46 -6.43 16.41
C ILE A 235 7.75 -6.19 15.62
N ASP A 236 7.92 -6.91 14.53
CA ASP A 236 9.00 -6.69 13.58
C ASP A 236 8.52 -5.74 12.47
N TYR A 237 9.32 -4.72 12.17
CA TYR A 237 8.97 -3.66 11.21
C TYR A 237 9.93 -3.69 10.02
N THR A 238 9.39 -3.77 8.81
CA THR A 238 10.17 -3.57 7.58
C THR A 238 9.57 -2.44 6.76
N ILE A 239 10.33 -1.38 6.52
CA ILE A 239 9.88 -0.15 5.90
C ILE A 239 10.61 0.02 4.58
N ILE A 240 9.89 -0.12 3.48
CA ILE A 240 10.42 -0.04 2.12
C ILE A 240 10.11 1.35 1.57
N GLY A 241 11.15 2.17 1.40
CA GLY A 241 11.08 3.51 0.81
C GLY A 241 11.74 3.54 -0.56
N THR A 242 11.33 4.49 -1.40
CA THR A 242 11.97 4.76 -2.70
C THR A 242 12.45 6.21 -2.77
N MET A 243 13.66 6.44 -3.28
CA MET A 243 14.19 7.79 -3.48
C MET A 243 13.41 8.59 -4.54
N PHE A 244 12.57 7.91 -5.32
CA PHE A 244 11.71 8.51 -6.32
C PHE A 244 10.32 8.87 -5.77
N ASP A 245 10.05 8.70 -4.48
CA ASP A 245 8.75 9.03 -3.90
C ASP A 245 8.48 10.55 -3.97
N GLU A 246 7.42 10.95 -4.67
CA GLU A 246 6.99 12.35 -4.80
C GLU A 246 5.83 12.71 -3.86
N VAL A 247 5.29 11.73 -3.13
CA VAL A 247 4.15 11.90 -2.23
C VAL A 247 4.67 11.99 -0.81
N THR A 248 5.29 10.94 -0.29
CA THR A 248 5.97 10.99 1.01
C THR A 248 7.23 11.82 0.84
N THR A 249 7.22 13.07 1.31
CA THR A 249 8.27 14.06 0.99
C THR A 249 8.73 14.81 2.23
N PRO A 250 10.04 14.83 2.58
CA PRO A 250 11.12 14.03 1.97
C PRO A 250 10.86 12.52 2.08
N TRP A 251 11.31 11.73 1.10
CA TRP A 251 10.96 10.30 0.99
C TRP A 251 11.43 9.47 2.18
N GLU A 252 12.52 9.90 2.82
CA GLU A 252 13.04 9.31 4.06
C GLU A 252 12.06 9.43 5.23
N SER A 253 11.06 10.32 5.16
CA SER A 253 10.03 10.46 6.21
C SER A 253 9.15 9.20 6.34
N THR A 254 9.22 8.29 5.38
CA THR A 254 8.60 6.98 5.50
C THR A 254 9.25 6.10 6.57
N PHE A 255 10.56 6.23 6.78
CA PHE A 255 11.32 5.36 7.66
C PHE A 255 10.93 5.52 9.12
N LEU A 256 10.93 4.42 9.87
CA LEU A 256 10.66 4.42 11.31
C LEU A 256 11.97 4.48 12.10
N ASN A 257 11.91 5.13 13.25
CA ASN A 257 12.99 5.15 14.23
C ASN A 257 12.74 4.05 15.28
N PRO A 258 13.68 3.12 15.49
CA PRO A 258 13.50 2.08 16.49
C PRO A 258 13.34 2.68 17.89
N TYR A 259 12.30 2.26 18.61
CA TYR A 259 12.06 2.63 20.01
C TYR A 259 11.89 1.36 20.86
N GLY A 260 12.88 1.09 21.72
CA GLY A 260 12.92 -0.10 22.58
C GLY A 260 13.33 -1.39 21.84
N PRO A 261 13.14 -2.57 22.46
CA PRO A 261 13.41 -3.86 21.82
C PRO A 261 12.36 -4.18 20.75
N GLY A 262 12.73 -3.96 19.50
CA GLY A 262 11.97 -4.32 18.30
C GLY A 262 12.86 -4.12 17.08
N ASN A 263 12.75 -4.99 16.07
CA ASN A 263 13.59 -4.89 14.88
C ASN A 263 12.92 -3.94 13.90
N VAL A 264 13.54 -2.78 13.65
CA VAL A 264 13.19 -1.93 12.51
C VAL A 264 14.21 -2.14 11.42
N ARG A 265 13.74 -2.50 10.24
CA ARG A 265 14.52 -2.55 9.01
C ARG A 265 14.01 -1.49 8.05
N ASN A 266 14.78 -0.42 7.88
CA ASN A 266 14.53 0.57 6.83
C ASN A 266 15.30 0.13 5.57
N VAL A 267 14.57 -0.02 4.45
CA VAL A 267 15.07 -0.47 3.16
C VAL A 267 14.85 0.64 2.15
N THR A 268 15.93 1.15 1.55
CA THR A 268 15.83 1.97 0.34
C THR A 268 15.80 1.03 -0.86
N LEU A 269 14.76 1.12 -1.69
CA LEU A 269 14.56 0.21 -2.82
C LEU A 269 15.77 0.20 -3.78
N GLN A 270 16.40 1.35 -3.96
CA GLN A 270 17.55 1.55 -4.84
C GLN A 270 18.88 1.02 -4.29
N ASP A 271 18.98 0.70 -2.99
CA ASP A 271 20.21 0.17 -2.42
C ASP A 271 20.53 -1.19 -3.04
N GLY A 272 21.64 -1.26 -3.79
CA GLY A 272 22.02 -2.46 -4.54
C GLY A 272 21.19 -2.74 -5.79
N CYS A 273 20.25 -1.84 -6.17
CA CYS A 273 19.49 -1.97 -7.41
C CYS A 273 19.06 -0.60 -7.98
N PRO A 274 19.99 0.15 -8.60
CA PRO A 274 19.70 1.49 -9.12
C PRO A 274 18.76 1.50 -10.33
N VAL A 275 18.49 0.34 -10.94
CA VAL A 275 17.59 0.21 -12.10
C VAL A 275 16.11 0.11 -11.70
N ASP A 276 15.81 -0.17 -10.44
CA ASP A 276 14.44 -0.07 -9.93
C ASP A 276 14.11 1.40 -9.65
N VAL A 277 13.37 2.00 -10.57
CA VAL A 277 12.97 3.42 -10.54
C VAL A 277 11.50 3.57 -10.15
N SER A 278 10.96 2.61 -9.38
CA SER A 278 9.60 2.69 -8.85
C SER A 278 9.41 3.96 -8.03
N ASP A 279 8.34 4.67 -8.31
CA ASP A 279 7.83 5.80 -7.53
C ASP A 279 6.80 5.36 -6.47
N HIS A 280 6.10 6.32 -5.86
CA HIS A 280 5.14 6.06 -4.79
C HIS A 280 4.09 5.01 -5.16
N LEU A 281 3.54 5.04 -6.38
CA LEU A 281 2.43 4.16 -6.77
C LEU A 281 2.93 2.84 -7.39
N SER A 282 4.01 2.90 -8.17
CA SER A 282 4.56 1.72 -8.84
C SER A 282 5.31 0.78 -7.89
N ILE A 283 5.67 1.22 -6.69
CA ILE A 283 6.40 0.41 -5.69
C ILE A 283 5.66 -0.89 -5.31
N THR A 284 4.33 -0.91 -5.31
CA THR A 284 3.55 -2.14 -5.00
C THR A 284 3.55 -3.17 -6.13
N TYR A 285 4.11 -2.82 -7.29
CA TYR A 285 4.32 -3.70 -8.44
C TYR A 285 5.81 -4.00 -8.68
N SER A 286 6.72 -3.44 -7.89
CA SER A 286 8.15 -3.74 -7.99
C SER A 286 8.43 -5.20 -7.59
N PRO A 287 9.09 -6.00 -8.45
CA PRO A 287 9.56 -7.33 -8.09
C PRO A 287 10.49 -7.31 -6.88
N ARG A 288 11.32 -6.26 -6.76
CA ARG A 288 12.25 -6.10 -5.65
C ARG A 288 11.53 -5.79 -4.34
N ALA A 289 10.50 -4.94 -4.37
CA ALA A 289 9.69 -4.66 -3.19
C ALA A 289 8.90 -5.90 -2.74
N ILE A 290 8.38 -6.69 -3.69
CA ILE A 290 7.73 -7.97 -3.43
C ILE A 290 8.68 -8.94 -2.74
N ASP A 291 9.92 -9.05 -3.20
CA ASP A 291 10.92 -9.91 -2.56
C ASP A 291 11.28 -9.42 -1.13
N TRP A 292 11.35 -8.10 -0.91
CA TRP A 292 11.53 -7.56 0.44
C TRP A 292 10.34 -7.85 1.36
N ILE A 293 9.10 -7.84 0.83
CA ILE A 293 7.92 -8.28 1.57
C ILE A 293 8.08 -9.76 1.95
N LYS A 294 8.41 -10.63 0.99
CA LYS A 294 8.61 -12.07 1.25
C LYS A 294 9.69 -12.32 2.30
N HIS A 295 10.82 -11.62 2.20
CA HIS A 295 11.89 -11.66 3.20
C HIS A 295 11.41 -11.25 4.59
N ALA A 296 10.63 -10.17 4.70
CA ALA A 296 10.11 -9.73 5.99
C ALA A 296 9.13 -10.75 6.61
N LEU A 297 8.34 -11.44 5.79
CA LEU A 297 7.35 -12.41 6.25
C LEU A 297 7.98 -13.78 6.63
N ASP A 298 9.02 -14.18 5.91
CA ASP A 298 9.78 -15.42 6.15
C ASP A 298 11.26 -15.24 5.73
N PRO A 299 12.12 -14.72 6.63
CA PRO A 299 13.54 -14.51 6.33
C PRO A 299 14.32 -15.80 6.06
N ALA A 300 13.81 -16.94 6.54
CA ALA A 300 14.47 -18.24 6.36
C ALA A 300 14.16 -18.83 4.98
N GLY A 301 12.92 -18.72 4.52
CA GLY A 301 12.50 -19.12 3.17
C GLY A 301 13.00 -18.15 2.09
N PHE A 302 13.10 -16.86 2.40
CA PHE A 302 13.49 -15.80 1.46
C PHE A 302 14.67 -15.00 2.03
N PRO A 303 15.92 -15.50 1.97
CA PRO A 303 17.08 -14.79 2.49
C PRO A 303 17.39 -13.53 1.68
N GLU A 304 18.10 -12.56 2.25
CA GLU A 304 18.46 -11.32 1.53
C GLU A 304 19.21 -11.57 0.20
N SER A 305 19.93 -12.68 0.09
CA SER A 305 20.61 -13.08 -1.14
C SER A 305 19.66 -13.48 -2.27
N SER A 306 18.38 -13.71 -2.01
CA SER A 306 17.37 -14.01 -3.03
C SER A 306 16.65 -12.77 -3.56
N ILE A 307 16.86 -11.59 -2.97
CA ILE A 307 16.21 -10.36 -3.42
C ILE A 307 16.70 -9.98 -4.81
N VAL A 308 15.80 -10.00 -5.80
CA VAL A 308 16.18 -9.68 -7.18
C VAL A 308 16.46 -8.20 -7.36
N CYS A 309 17.38 -7.89 -8.27
CA CYS A 309 17.47 -6.56 -8.86
C CYS A 309 16.82 -6.60 -10.25
N ALA A 310 15.63 -6.01 -10.35
CA ALA A 310 14.86 -5.90 -11.58
C ALA A 310 14.39 -4.46 -11.76
N GLY A 311 14.40 -3.97 -13.01
CA GLY A 311 13.85 -2.66 -13.31
C GLY A 311 12.33 -2.66 -13.21
N ASN A 312 11.77 -1.61 -12.61
CA ASN A 312 10.35 -1.31 -12.61
C ASN A 312 10.18 0.19 -12.87
N ALA A 313 9.25 0.55 -13.74
CA ALA A 313 9.10 1.92 -14.24
C ALA A 313 8.21 2.79 -13.32
N PRO A 314 8.48 4.10 -13.20
CA PRO A 314 7.61 5.00 -12.46
C PRO A 314 6.32 5.31 -13.24
N ILE A 315 5.32 5.81 -12.54
CA ILE A 315 4.07 6.37 -13.09
C ILE A 315 4.17 7.89 -13.26
N GLY A 316 4.61 8.59 -12.22
CA GLY A 316 4.70 10.04 -12.13
C GLY A 316 6.02 10.62 -12.61
N GLY A 317 7.10 9.82 -12.53
CA GLY A 317 8.40 10.07 -13.13
C GLY A 317 9.11 11.32 -12.62
N ARG A 318 9.90 11.18 -11.54
CA ARG A 318 11.16 11.95 -11.46
C ARG A 318 12.17 11.42 -12.47
N SER A 319 12.26 12.11 -13.60
CA SER A 319 13.31 11.89 -14.62
C SER A 319 14.63 12.61 -14.30
N ASP A 320 14.64 13.40 -13.21
CA ASP A 320 15.81 14.02 -12.62
C ASP A 320 16.44 13.07 -11.60
N GLY A 321 17.31 12.19 -12.09
CA GLY A 321 18.06 11.24 -11.27
C GLY A 321 18.77 11.92 -10.08
N GLY A 322 18.24 11.70 -8.89
CA GLY A 322 18.89 11.94 -7.60
C GLY A 322 19.18 13.40 -7.20
N PRO A 323 19.42 13.63 -5.90
CA PRO A 323 19.57 14.98 -5.35
C PRO A 323 20.94 15.56 -5.74
N GLY A 324 20.97 16.50 -6.68
CA GLY A 324 22.17 17.32 -6.94
C GLY A 324 22.47 17.75 -8.38
N GLY A 325 21.66 17.42 -9.38
CA GLY A 325 21.98 17.72 -10.78
C GLY A 325 21.39 19.03 -11.30
N THR A 326 22.12 20.16 -11.19
CA THR A 326 21.87 21.33 -12.07
C THR A 326 22.47 21.05 -13.45
N GLY A 327 21.72 20.33 -14.29
CA GLY A 327 22.13 19.98 -15.65
C GLY A 327 21.27 20.69 -16.69
N SER A 328 21.62 21.92 -17.04
CA SER A 328 21.07 22.61 -18.21
C SER A 328 21.39 21.81 -19.47
N LEU A 329 20.37 21.25 -20.12
CA LEU A 329 20.49 20.76 -21.50
C LEU A 329 20.45 21.98 -22.43
N GLY A 330 21.64 22.48 -22.75
CA GLY A 330 21.86 23.43 -23.83
C GLY A 330 21.38 22.84 -25.15
N SER A 331 20.47 23.56 -25.81
CA SER A 331 20.04 23.27 -27.17
C SER A 331 21.22 23.48 -28.14
N GLY A 332 21.81 22.36 -28.56
CA GLY A 332 22.76 22.33 -29.67
C GLY A 332 22.08 22.79 -30.96
N SER A 333 22.66 23.82 -31.58
CA SER A 333 22.31 24.35 -32.88
C SER A 333 22.45 23.28 -33.98
N SER A 334 21.36 22.96 -34.66
CA SER A 334 21.40 22.30 -35.97
C SER A 334 21.50 23.36 -37.06
N GLY A 335 22.66 23.41 -37.72
CA GLY A 335 22.86 24.19 -38.93
C GLY A 335 22.13 23.53 -40.11
N SER A 336 21.32 24.33 -40.81
CA SER A 336 20.77 23.95 -42.10
C SER A 336 21.51 24.72 -43.20
N ALA A 337 22.35 24.00 -43.92
CA ALA A 337 22.84 24.39 -45.23
C ALA A 337 21.80 23.98 -46.29
N ALA A 338 21.30 24.93 -47.07
CA ALA A 338 20.73 24.68 -48.39
C ALA A 338 21.00 25.92 -49.26
N GLY A 339 21.77 25.72 -50.32
CA GLY A 339 22.12 26.75 -51.29
C GLY A 339 21.28 26.70 -52.57
N SER A 340 21.44 27.79 -53.35
CA SER A 340 21.06 28.01 -54.77
C SER A 340 19.55 28.18 -55.04
N SER A 341 19.05 29.08 -55.91
CA SER A 341 19.60 29.69 -57.14
C SER A 341 18.70 30.84 -57.66
N GLY A 342 19.28 31.82 -58.37
CA GLY A 342 18.64 32.70 -59.41
C GLY A 342 17.69 33.79 -58.89
N SER A 343 17.81 35.06 -59.24
CA SER A 343 18.21 35.70 -60.51
C SER A 343 18.72 37.13 -60.23
#